data_AF-A0A1N7B2F8-F1
#
_entry.id   AF-A0A1N7B2F8-F1
#
_cell.length_a   1.000
_cell.length_b   1.000
_cell.length_c   1.000
_cell.angle_alpha   90.00
_cell.angle_beta   90.00
_cell.angle_gamma   90.00
#
_symmetry.space_group_name_H-M   'P 1'
#
loop_
_entity.id
_entity.type
_entity.pdbx_description
1 polymer ?
#
loop_
_entity_poly.entity_id
_entity_poly.type
_entity_poly.pdbx_seq_one_letter_code
_entity_poly.pdbx_strand_id
1 'polypeptide(L)'
;MRQHESGLVGYTASRKPVTLLWAGEFETREQAIAFERKIKGWSRAKKEALIAGDWNRITELANAKRTWGPEMPFDRLRANGEKV
;
A
#
# COMPACT_ATOMS: atom_id res chain seq x y z
N MET A 1 9.80 16.64 -11.26
CA MET A 1 8.65 17.48 -10.83
C MET A 1 7.93 18.14 -11.99
N ARG A 2 8.60 18.90 -12.87
CA ARG A 2 7.97 19.64 -13.99
C ARG A 2 6.97 18.87 -14.87
N GLN A 3 7.22 17.60 -15.20
CA GLN A 3 6.32 16.82 -16.08
C GLN A 3 5.00 16.42 -15.39
N HIS A 4 5.00 16.19 -14.07
CA HIS A 4 3.79 15.86 -13.32
C HIS A 4 2.97 17.11 -12.98
N GLU A 5 3.64 18.25 -12.74
CA GLU A 5 3.01 19.54 -12.46
C GLU A 5 2.35 20.14 -13.70
N SER A 6 3.03 20.10 -14.86
CA SER A 6 2.43 20.57 -16.12
C SER A 6 1.21 19.72 -16.50
N GLY A 7 1.30 18.40 -16.28
CA GLY A 7 0.22 17.43 -16.44
C GLY A 7 -0.50 17.58 -17.77
N LEU A 8 0.25 17.87 -18.85
CA LEU A 8 -0.25 17.88 -20.23
C LEU A 8 -0.59 16.46 -20.70
N VAL A 9 0.10 15.43 -20.19
CA VAL A 9 -0.08 14.02 -20.59
C VAL A 9 0.29 13.11 -19.41
N GLY A 10 -0.50 12.07 -19.12
CA GLY A 10 -0.16 11.03 -18.14
C GLY A 10 -1.26 10.67 -17.12
N TYR A 11 -1.01 9.66 -16.28
CA TYR A 11 -1.97 9.11 -15.30
C TYR A 11 -2.52 10.14 -14.29
N THR A 12 -1.75 11.19 -13.98
CA THR A 12 -2.11 12.25 -13.03
C THR A 12 -2.75 13.48 -13.69
N ALA A 13 -2.93 13.48 -15.01
CA ALA A 13 -3.45 14.66 -15.74
C ALA A 13 -4.88 15.05 -15.32
N SER A 14 -5.73 14.08 -14.98
CA SER A 14 -7.13 14.30 -14.57
C SER A 14 -7.34 14.45 -13.06
N ARG A 15 -6.33 14.19 -12.22
CA ARG A 15 -6.45 14.19 -10.75
C ARG A 15 -5.49 15.18 -10.12
N LYS A 16 -5.68 16.46 -10.44
CA LYS A 16 -4.88 17.58 -9.93
C LYS A 16 -5.63 18.28 -8.77
N PRO A 17 -4.90 18.88 -7.81
CA PRO A 17 -3.44 18.89 -7.64
C PRO A 17 -2.90 17.62 -6.98
N VAL A 18 -1.65 17.27 -7.28
CA VAL A 18 -0.92 16.18 -6.60
C VAL A 18 0.24 16.76 -5.78
N THR A 19 0.38 16.31 -4.54
CA THR A 19 1.49 16.69 -3.65
C THR A 19 2.41 15.50 -3.46
N LEU A 20 3.71 15.70 -3.63
CA LEU A 20 4.71 14.69 -3.29
C LEU A 20 4.84 14.63 -1.77
N LEU A 21 4.28 13.58 -1.15
CA LEU A 21 4.32 13.40 0.30
C LEU A 21 5.57 12.65 0.78
N TRP A 22 6.16 11.80 -0.06
CA TRP A 22 7.33 11.00 0.31
C TRP A 22 8.17 10.63 -0.92
N ALA A 23 9.49 10.65 -0.76
CA ALA A 23 10.48 10.14 -1.69
C ALA A 23 11.60 9.45 -0.91
N GLY A 24 12.16 8.37 -1.46
CA GLY A 24 13.26 7.63 -0.84
C GLY A 24 14.45 7.56 -1.78
N GLU A 25 15.64 7.72 -1.22
CA GLU A 25 16.92 7.57 -1.93
C GLU A 25 17.50 6.17 -1.64
N PHE A 26 18.00 5.52 -2.68
CA PHE A 26 18.58 4.18 -2.61
C PHE A 26 19.89 4.16 -3.38
N GLU A 27 20.87 3.42 -2.88
CA GLU A 27 22.19 3.31 -3.50
C GLU A 27 22.14 2.53 -4.81
N THR A 28 21.22 1.56 -4.90
CA THR A 28 21.06 0.73 -6.09
C THR A 28 19.63 0.71 -6.59
N ARG A 29 19.48 0.47 -7.89
CA ARG A 29 18.18 0.35 -8.55
C ARG A 29 17.38 -0.83 -8.01
N GLU A 30 18.05 -1.93 -7.71
CA GLU A 30 17.45 -3.16 -7.21
C GLU A 30 16.84 -2.95 -5.82
N GLN A 31 17.48 -2.16 -4.96
CA GLN A 31 16.94 -1.77 -3.66
C GLN A 31 15.67 -0.95 -3.82
N ALA A 32 15.66 0.05 -4.72
CA ALA A 32 14.49 0.86 -5.01
C ALA A 32 13.30 0.01 -5.49
N ILE A 33 13.54 -0.91 -6.44
CA ILE A 33 12.51 -1.82 -6.97
C ILE A 33 11.99 -2.76 -5.87
N ALA A 34 12.87 -3.33 -5.06
CA ALA A 34 12.47 -4.21 -3.98
C ALA A 34 11.62 -3.47 -2.94
N PHE A 35 11.96 -2.22 -2.63
CA PHE A 35 11.22 -1.38 -1.72
C PHE A 35 9.85 -0.96 -2.28
N GLU A 36 9.78 -0.57 -3.55
CA GLU A 36 8.52 -0.27 -4.24
C GLU A 36 7.56 -1.45 -4.20
N ARG A 37 8.06 -2.65 -4.52
CA ARG A 37 7.27 -3.90 -4.49
C ARG A 37 6.73 -4.19 -3.09
N LYS A 38 7.51 -3.91 -2.03
CA LYS A 38 7.07 -4.06 -0.64
C LYS A 38 5.93 -3.08 -0.31
N ILE A 39 6.10 -1.79 -0.59
CA ILE A 39 5.12 -0.74 -0.24
C ILE A 39 3.81 -0.89 -1.01
N LYS A 40 3.85 -1.38 -2.26
CA LYS A 40 2.65 -1.51 -3.09
C LYS A 40 1.53 -2.28 -2.36
N GLY A 41 1.89 -3.33 -1.62
CA GLY A 41 0.97 -4.15 -0.81
C GLY A 41 0.68 -3.64 0.60
N TRP A 42 1.27 -2.52 1.03
CA TRP A 42 1.03 -1.98 2.37
C TRP A 42 -0.34 -1.35 2.50
N SER A 43 -0.93 -1.52 3.69
CA SER A 43 -2.14 -0.79 4.09
C SER A 43 -1.89 0.71 4.09
N ARG A 44 -2.98 1.50 4.00
CA ARG A 44 -2.92 2.95 4.07
C ARG A 44 -2.19 3.44 5.32
N ALA A 45 -2.49 2.86 6.49
CA ALA A 45 -1.88 3.23 7.76
C ALA A 45 -0.35 3.06 7.78
N LYS A 46 0.19 2.00 7.15
CA LYS A 46 1.63 1.81 7.03
C LYS A 46 2.29 2.83 6.11
N LYS A 47 1.60 3.23 5.03
CA LYS A 47 2.08 4.26 4.11
C LYS A 47 2.08 5.64 4.79
N GLU A 48 1.06 5.95 5.59
CA GLU A 48 1.02 7.19 6.38
C GLU A 48 2.15 7.22 7.42
N ALA A 49 2.41 6.11 8.12
CA ALA A 49 3.55 6.00 9.03
C ALA A 49 4.90 6.18 8.31
N LEU A 50 5.04 5.66 7.09
CA LEU A 50 6.24 5.88 6.24
C LEU A 50 6.41 7.35 5.86
N ILE A 51 5.32 8.02 5.46
CA ILE A 51 5.34 9.45 5.15
C ILE A 51 5.77 10.28 6.38
N ALA A 52 5.32 9.88 7.57
CA ALA A 52 5.70 10.52 8.84
C ALA A 52 7.12 10.17 9.33
N GLY A 53 7.81 9.22 8.70
CA GLY A 53 9.12 8.73 9.15
C GLY A 53 9.07 7.85 10.42
N ASP A 54 7.88 7.38 10.82
CA ASP A 54 7.69 6.61 12.05
C ASP A 54 7.85 5.11 11.79
N TRP A 55 9.10 4.65 11.88
CA TRP A 55 9.47 3.25 11.71
C TRP A 55 8.95 2.33 12.81
N ASN A 56 8.77 2.86 14.03
CA ASN A 56 8.21 2.10 15.14
C ASN A 56 6.75 1.76 14.83
N ARG A 57 5.99 2.74 14.36
CA ARG A 57 4.60 2.56 13.97
C ARG A 57 4.43 1.61 12.78
N ILE A 58 5.34 1.63 11.81
CA ILE A 58 5.35 0.64 10.71
C ILE A 58 5.49 -0.79 11.26
N THR A 59 6.42 -0.97 12.20
CA THR A 59 6.71 -2.28 12.81
C THR A 59 5.52 -2.79 13.62
N GLU A 60 4.91 -1.93 14.43
CA GLU A 60 3.68 -2.25 15.15
C GLU A 60 2.56 -2.69 14.20
N LEU A 61 2.31 -1.92 13.14
CA LEU A 61 1.29 -2.23 12.14
C LEU A 61 1.63 -3.49 11.32
N ALA A 62 2.90 -3.91 11.28
CA ALA A 62 3.31 -5.17 10.67
C ALA A 62 3.05 -6.36 11.58
N ASN A 63 3.21 -6.19 12.88
CA ASN A 63 2.96 -7.21 13.89
C ASN A 63 1.49 -7.29 14.31
N ALA A 64 0.69 -6.26 13.99
CA ALA A 64 -0.76 -6.29 14.13
C ALA A 64 -1.33 -7.40 13.21
N LYS A 65 -1.54 -8.59 13.81
CA LYS A 65 -2.23 -9.70 13.16
C LYS A 65 -3.56 -9.17 12.62
N ARG A 66 -3.93 -9.58 11.41
CA ARG A 66 -5.34 -9.52 10.97
C ARG A 66 -6.12 -10.40 11.94
N THR A 67 -6.61 -9.79 13.02
CA THR A 67 -7.62 -10.40 13.88
C THR A 67 -8.88 -10.44 13.05
N TRP A 68 -9.01 -11.48 12.22
CA TRP A 68 -10.33 -11.93 11.85
C TRP A 68 -10.99 -12.35 13.16
N GLY A 69 -11.87 -11.49 13.68
CA GLY A 69 -12.66 -11.82 14.85
C GLY A 69 -13.53 -13.05 14.56
N PRO A 70 -13.97 -13.78 15.59
CA PRO A 70 -14.80 -14.99 15.44
C PRO A 70 -16.18 -14.73 14.81
N GLU A 71 -16.55 -13.49 14.52
CA GLU A 71 -17.79 -13.14 13.81
C GLU A 71 -17.49 -12.40 12.51
N MET A 72 -17.38 -13.16 11.42
CA MET A 72 -17.35 -12.66 10.06
C MET A 72 -18.65 -13.05 9.35
N PRO A 73 -19.46 -12.09 8.82
CA PRO A 73 -20.71 -12.38 8.11
C PRO A 73 -20.51 -12.82 6.65
N PHE A 74 -19.29 -13.19 6.23
CA PHE A 74 -18.94 -13.53 4.85
C PHE A 74 -18.55 -15.00 4.63
N ASP A 75 -18.95 -15.91 5.52
CA ASP A 75 -18.90 -17.35 5.25
C ASP A 75 -20.29 -17.88 4.84
N ARG A 76 -20.53 -17.91 3.52
CA ARG A 76 -21.20 -19.01 2.79
C ARG A 76 -21.52 -18.62 1.35
N LEU A 77 -20.62 -19.00 0.43
CA LEU A 77 -21.09 -19.60 -0.81
C LEU A 77 -20.83 -21.11 -0.68
N ARG A 78 -21.93 -21.85 -0.56
CA ARG A 78 -21.99 -23.30 -0.65
C ARG A 78 -21.39 -23.73 -2.00
N ALA A 79 -20.39 -24.58 -1.98
CA ALA A 79 -20.20 -25.56 -3.03
C ALA A 79 -20.64 -26.91 -2.44
N ASN A 80 -21.89 -27.27 -2.68
CA ASN A 80 -22.36 -28.64 -2.50
C ASN A 80 -21.54 -29.52 -3.44
N GLY A 81 -20.66 -30.34 -2.88
CA GLY A 81 -20.06 -31.49 -3.55
C GLY A 81 -20.45 -32.72 -2.76
N GLU A 82 -21.66 -33.23 -3.00
CA GLU A 82 -22.07 -34.54 -2.52
C GLU A 82 -21.04 -35.60 -2.96
N LYS A 83 -20.59 -36.38 -1.98
CA LYS A 83 -20.14 -37.76 -2.19
C LYS A 83 -20.84 -38.61 -1.14
N VAL A 84 -21.85 -39.35 -1.57
CA VAL A 84 -22.28 -40.65 -1.03
C VAL A 84 -22.59 -41.53 -2.22
#